data_AF-A0AAD5M676-F1
#
_entry.id   AF-A0AAD5M676-F1
#
_cell.length_a   1.000
_cell.length_b   1.000
_cell.length_c   1.000
_cell.angle_alpha   90.00
_cell.angle_beta   90.00
_cell.angle_gamma   90.00
#
_symmetry.space_group_name_H-M   'P 1'
#
loop_
_entity.id
_entity.type
_entity.pdbx_description
1 polymer ?
#
loop_
_entity_poly.entity_id
_entity_poly.type
_entity_poly.pdbx_seq_one_letter_code
_entity_poly.pdbx_strand_id
1 'polypeptide(L)'
;RIHERAYTEATGSGKLLDGPILPLQELLQKFAIPYELYKVQLAIFHCANLYREEPIMALWENIIQSEFKHEGEVSERLLCTLHELQAIYGSTKYFP
;
A
#
# COMPACT_ATOMS: atom_id res chain seq x y z
N ARG A 1 20.96 18.46 -7.45
CA ARG A 1 21.39 17.05 -7.69
C ARG A 1 20.48 16.00 -7.04
N ILE A 2 20.01 16.16 -5.80
CA ILE A 2 19.15 15.16 -5.13
C ILE A 2 17.70 15.22 -5.65
N HIS A 3 17.13 16.42 -5.81
CA HIS A 3 15.79 16.60 -6.38
C HIS A 3 15.68 16.15 -7.85
N GLU A 4 16.70 16.40 -8.66
CA GLU A 4 16.70 16.06 -10.09
C GLU A 4 16.64 14.56 -10.36
N ARG A 5 17.23 13.72 -9.49
CA ARG A 5 17.15 12.25 -9.55
C ARG A 5 15.76 11.71 -9.22
N ALA A 6 15.10 12.27 -8.22
CA ALA A 6 13.74 11.88 -7.84
C ALA A 6 12.72 12.16 -8.97
N TYR A 7 12.89 13.28 -9.69
CA TYR A 7 12.07 13.60 -10.86
C TYR A 7 12.34 12.69 -12.07
N THR A 8 13.58 12.22 -12.28
CA THR A 8 13.89 11.30 -13.38
C THR A 8 13.38 9.89 -13.11
N GLU A 9 13.48 9.38 -11.88
CA GLU A 9 12.94 8.06 -11.51
C GLU A 9 11.41 8.00 -11.57
N ALA A 10 10.71 9.07 -11.14
CA ALA A 10 9.25 9.14 -11.22
C ALA A 10 8.72 9.03 -12.66
N THR A 11 9.43 9.57 -13.65
CA THR A 11 9.00 9.53 -15.07
C THR A 11 9.26 8.19 -15.77
N GLY A 12 10.16 7.35 -15.23
CA GLY A 12 10.42 5.99 -15.73
C GLY A 12 9.40 4.97 -15.19
N SER A 13 9.09 5.05 -13.90
CA SER A 13 8.17 4.13 -13.21
C SER A 13 6.70 4.31 -13.65
N GLY A 14 6.25 5.53 -13.92
CA GLY A 14 4.88 5.79 -14.40
C GLY A 14 4.58 5.12 -15.75
N LYS A 15 5.54 5.17 -16.69
CA LYS A 15 5.40 4.55 -18.02
C LYS A 15 5.28 3.01 -17.96
N LEU A 16 5.77 2.37 -16.90
CA LEU A 16 5.63 0.93 -16.69
C LEU A 16 4.22 0.57 -16.20
N LEU A 17 3.61 1.42 -15.36
CA LEU A 17 2.25 1.22 -14.85
C LEU A 17 1.18 1.55 -15.91
N ASP A 18 1.46 2.49 -16.81
CA ASP A 18 0.60 2.82 -17.97
C ASP A 18 0.68 1.78 -19.10
N GLY A 19 1.49 0.73 -18.92
CA GLY A 19 1.73 -0.34 -19.87
C GLY A 19 0.82 -1.57 -19.68
N PRO A 20 1.29 -2.77 -20.06
CA PRO A 20 0.53 -4.00 -19.85
C PRO A 20 0.38 -4.32 -18.35
N ILE A 21 -0.64 -5.11 -18.01
CA ILE A 21 -0.85 -5.58 -16.63
C ILE A 21 0.41 -6.33 -16.17
N LEU A 22 0.98 -5.86 -15.06
CA LEU A 22 2.17 -6.44 -14.45
C LEU A 22 1.82 -7.57 -13.48
N PRO A 23 2.70 -8.58 -13.30
CA PRO A 23 2.53 -9.60 -12.28
C PRO A 23 2.47 -8.99 -10.87
N LEU A 24 1.63 -9.57 -9.99
CA LEU A 24 1.46 -9.11 -8.60
C LEU A 24 2.79 -9.02 -7.83
N GLN A 25 3.70 -9.98 -8.03
CA GLN A 25 5.01 -9.96 -7.40
C GLN A 25 5.88 -8.78 -7.89
N GLU A 26 5.78 -8.41 -9.17
CA GLU A 26 6.49 -7.25 -9.70
C GLU A 26 5.91 -5.95 -9.15
N LEU A 27 4.58 -5.83 -9.10
CA LEU A 27 3.89 -4.70 -8.47
C LEU A 27 4.31 -4.54 -7.00
N LEU A 28 4.43 -5.65 -6.27
CA LEU A 28 4.86 -5.65 -4.88
C LEU A 28 6.31 -5.18 -4.72
N GLN A 29 7.24 -5.80 -5.44
CA GLN A 29 8.67 -5.59 -5.25
C GLN A 29 9.18 -4.27 -5.84
N LYS A 30 8.66 -3.86 -6.99
CA LYS A 30 9.12 -2.64 -7.68
C LYS A 30 8.40 -1.38 -7.22
N PHE A 31 7.18 -1.51 -6.68
CA PHE A 31 6.35 -0.35 -6.36
C PHE A 31 5.84 -0.36 -4.92
N ALA A 32 5.05 -1.36 -4.53
CA ALA A 32 4.33 -1.27 -3.27
C ALA A 32 5.23 -1.29 -2.02
N ILE A 33 6.32 -2.07 -2.03
CA ILE A 33 7.31 -2.08 -0.94
C ILE A 33 8.19 -0.82 -0.97
N PRO A 34 8.87 -0.46 -2.08
CA PRO A 34 9.80 0.68 -2.08
C PRO A 34 9.15 2.04 -1.80
N TYR A 35 7.89 2.21 -2.18
CA TYR A 35 7.13 3.44 -1.94
C TYR A 35 6.22 3.36 -0.72
N GLU A 36 6.37 2.34 0.13
CA GLU A 36 5.59 2.19 1.37
C GLU A 36 4.06 2.25 1.15
N LEU A 37 3.57 1.72 0.04
CA LEU A 37 2.16 1.74 -0.33
C LEU A 37 1.41 0.60 0.39
N TYR A 38 1.30 0.68 1.71
CA TYR A 38 0.83 -0.43 2.54
C TYR A 38 -0.60 -0.91 2.18
N LYS A 39 -1.52 0.01 1.88
CA LYS A 39 -2.88 -0.33 1.40
C LYS A 39 -2.84 -1.14 0.09
N VAL A 40 -1.89 -0.82 -0.81
CA VAL A 40 -1.69 -1.54 -2.09
C VAL A 40 -1.03 -2.89 -1.85
N GLN A 41 -0.07 -3.00 -0.92
CA GLN A 41 0.48 -4.31 -0.52
C GLN A 41 -0.63 -5.25 -0.02
N LEU A 42 -1.58 -4.73 0.77
CA LEU A 42 -2.72 -5.51 1.28
C LEU A 42 -3.62 -5.98 0.13
N ALA A 43 -3.89 -5.08 -0.83
CA ALA A 43 -4.63 -5.43 -2.04
C ALA A 43 -3.93 -6.52 -2.86
N ILE A 44 -2.59 -6.44 -3.00
CA ILE A 44 -1.80 -7.46 -3.70
C ILE A 44 -1.90 -8.82 -2.99
N PHE A 45 -1.79 -8.86 -1.65
CA PHE A 45 -1.94 -10.11 -0.89
C PHE A 45 -3.35 -10.69 -1.02
N HIS A 46 -4.38 -9.85 -0.95
CA HIS A 46 -5.76 -10.27 -1.18
C HIS A 46 -5.95 -10.85 -2.59
N CYS A 47 -5.50 -10.15 -3.63
CA CYS A 47 -5.58 -10.61 -5.03
C CYS A 47 -4.80 -11.90 -5.28
N ALA A 48 -3.67 -12.10 -4.60
CA ALA A 48 -2.88 -13.32 -4.68
C ALA A 48 -3.46 -14.48 -3.83
N ASN A 49 -4.54 -14.24 -3.08
CA ASN A 49 -5.04 -15.12 -2.02
C ASN A 49 -3.94 -15.57 -1.04
N LEU A 50 -2.95 -14.70 -0.81
CA LEU A 50 -1.80 -14.96 0.05
C LEU A 50 -2.08 -14.44 1.45
N TYR A 51 -2.43 -15.34 2.36
CA TYR A 51 -2.63 -15.00 3.76
C TYR A 51 -1.60 -15.69 4.66
N ARG A 52 -0.87 -14.88 5.41
CA ARG A 52 -0.05 -15.30 6.55
C ARG A 52 -0.30 -14.29 7.65
N GLU A 53 -0.75 -14.75 8.81
CA GLU A 53 -1.24 -13.89 9.89
C GLU A 53 -0.22 -12.83 10.31
N GLU A 54 1.00 -13.24 10.65
CA GLU A 54 2.06 -12.33 11.09
C GLU A 54 2.40 -11.23 10.05
N PRO A 55 2.64 -11.55 8.76
CA PRO A 55 2.79 -10.52 7.71
C PRO A 55 1.59 -9.60 7.53
N ILE A 56 0.35 -10.11 7.68
CA ILE A 56 -0.85 -9.28 7.57
C ILE A 56 -0.95 -8.33 8.76
N MET A 57 -0.71 -8.81 9.98
CA MET A 57 -0.71 -7.98 11.18
C MET A 57 0.36 -6.89 11.13
N ALA A 58 1.58 -7.23 10.71
CA ALA A 58 2.66 -6.27 10.52
C ALA A 58 2.30 -5.21 9.47
N LEU A 59 1.60 -5.62 8.40
CA LEU A 59 1.14 -4.68 7.38
C LEU A 59 0.06 -3.72 7.92
N TRP A 60 -0.87 -4.23 8.73
CA TRP A 60 -1.86 -3.39 9.41
C TRP A 60 -1.24 -2.39 10.38
N GLU A 61 -0.23 -2.81 11.14
CA GLU A 61 0.55 -1.90 11.98
C GLU A 61 1.18 -0.78 11.15
N ASN A 62 1.78 -1.10 10.00
CA ASN A 62 2.36 -0.10 9.10
C ASN A 62 1.30 0.87 8.52
N ILE A 63 0.11 0.36 8.15
CA ILE A 63 -1.01 1.20 7.70
C ILE A 63 -1.38 2.21 8.79
N ILE A 64 -1.61 1.73 10.01
CA ILE A 64 -2.01 2.56 11.15
C ILE A 64 -0.92 3.59 11.44
N GLN A 65 0.34 3.16 11.60
CA GLN A 65 1.47 4.05 11.88
C GLN A 65 1.68 5.11 10.79
N SER A 66 1.39 4.79 9.52
CA SER A 66 1.51 5.75 8.42
C SER A 66 0.58 6.96 8.58
N GLU A 67 -0.60 6.79 9.20
CA GLU A 67 -1.55 7.88 9.44
C GLU A 67 -1.04 8.89 10.49
N PHE A 68 -0.11 8.47 11.36
CA PHE A 68 0.53 9.32 12.36
C PHE A 68 1.75 10.10 11.82
N LYS A 69 2.23 9.78 10.60
CA LYS A 69 3.38 10.47 10.00
C LYS A 69 3.08 11.92 9.58
N HIS A 70 1.81 12.28 9.47
CA HIS A 70 1.37 13.59 8.99
C HIS A 70 0.75 14.41 10.13
N GLU A 71 1.04 15.70 10.17
CA GLU A 71 0.42 16.63 11.12
C GLU A 71 -1.09 16.81 10.82
N GLY A 72 -1.86 17.29 11.81
CA GLY A 72 -3.31 17.53 11.69
C GLY A 72 -4.18 16.45 12.34
N GLU A 73 -5.43 16.34 11.89
CA GLU A 73 -6.47 15.48 12.47
C GLU A 73 -6.23 13.98 12.19
N VAL A 74 -5.35 13.35 12.98
CA VAL A 74 -5.02 11.91 12.87
C VAL A 74 -6.27 11.04 13.01
N SER A 75 -7.16 11.38 13.95
CA SER A 75 -8.36 10.59 14.26
C SER A 75 -9.31 10.48 13.05
N GLU A 76 -9.49 11.58 12.32
CA GLU A 76 -10.35 11.61 11.13
C GLU A 76 -9.73 10.79 9.99
N ARG A 77 -8.43 10.97 9.71
CA ARG A 77 -7.75 10.19 8.67
C ARG A 77 -7.75 8.69 8.96
N LEU A 78 -7.47 8.32 10.22
CA LEU A 78 -7.50 6.92 10.63
C LEU A 78 -8.90 6.34 10.46
N LEU A 79 -9.95 7.06 10.86
CA LEU A 79 -11.34 6.64 10.67
C LEU A 79 -11.68 6.45 9.19
N CYS A 80 -11.29 7.39 8.33
CA CYS A 80 -11.45 7.28 6.87
C CYS A 80 -10.74 6.04 6.31
N THR A 81 -9.47 5.84 6.68
CA THR A 81 -8.68 4.66 6.27
C THR A 81 -9.33 3.35 6.71
N LEU A 82 -9.83 3.27 7.96
CA LEU A 82 -10.50 2.08 8.46
C LEU A 82 -11.81 1.81 7.73
N HIS A 83 -12.62 2.84 7.44
CA HIS A 83 -13.85 2.68 6.67
C HIS A 83 -13.59 2.23 5.23
N GLU A 84 -12.59 2.78 4.56
CA GLU A 84 -12.16 2.34 3.22
C GLU A 84 -11.79 0.86 3.22
N LEU A 85 -10.95 0.44 4.17
CA LEU A 85 -10.48 -0.94 4.24
C LEU A 85 -11.60 -1.90 4.68
N GLN A 86 -12.50 -1.47 5.57
CA GLN A 86 -13.67 -2.26 5.96
C GLN A 86 -14.61 -2.48 4.78
N ALA A 87 -14.84 -1.48 3.94
CA ALA A 87 -15.71 -1.60 2.77
C ALA A 87 -15.21 -2.64 1.75
N ILE A 88 -13.89 -2.80 1.64
CA ILE A 88 -13.26 -3.75 0.70
C ILE A 88 -13.05 -5.13 1.34
N TYR A 89 -12.53 -5.17 2.56
CA TYR A 89 -12.02 -6.38 3.18
C TYR A 89 -12.82 -6.86 4.40
N GLY A 90 -13.83 -6.13 4.86
CA GLY A 90 -14.50 -6.37 6.16
C GLY A 90 -15.20 -7.72 6.31
N SER A 91 -15.42 -8.45 5.20
CA SER A 91 -15.94 -9.83 5.21
C SER A 91 -14.85 -10.90 4.96
N THR A 92 -13.58 -10.50 4.94
CA THR A 92 -12.45 -11.36 4.58
C THR A 92 -11.46 -11.46 5.74
N LYS A 93 -10.62 -12.50 5.72
CA LYS A 93 -9.50 -12.66 6.66
C LYS A 93 -8.42 -11.57 6.59
N TYR A 94 -8.48 -10.68 5.58
CA TYR A 94 -7.52 -9.59 5.41
C TYR A 94 -7.87 -8.33 6.23
N PHE A 95 -9.06 -8.31 6.85
CA PHE A 95 -9.46 -7.34 7.86
C PHE A 95 -9.54 -8.06 9.22
N PRO A 96 -8.43 -8.11 9.99
CA PRO A 96 -8.34 -8.84 11.24
C PRO A 96 -9.14 -8.17 12.38
#